data_AF-A0A6A6DIW9-F1
#
_entry.id   AF-A0A6A6DIW9-F1
#
_cell.length_a   1.000
_cell.length_b   1.000
_cell.length_c   1.000
_cell.angle_alpha   90.00
_cell.angle_beta   90.00
_cell.angle_gamma   90.00
#
_symmetry.space_group_name_H-M   'P 1'
#
loop_
_entity.id
_entity.type
_entity.pdbx_description
1 polymer ?
#
loop_
_entity_poly.entity_id
_entity_poly.type
_entity_poly.pdbx_seq_one_letter_code
_entity_poly.pdbx_strand_id
1 'polypeptide(L)'
;MLHSEAASETAARLDSDNDAITVVRFGEYVYTQIRRFVVVKVKKGFVDACPISTYSGRGTRKQGCNPAEHAIVYCYGSSPGLLDNEYGITKEPICIYPADSSIRIHEASRVRFSKSYPIEMNVKVKDIGKVMAQDMSKLAKYYKEADGSVDSD
;
A
#
# COMPACT_ATOMS: atom_id res chain seq x y z
N MET A 1 -4.63 8.85 0.03
CA MET A 1 -5.74 9.22 0.94
C MET A 1 -5.15 9.75 2.23
N LEU A 2 -5.74 10.80 2.80
CA LEU A 2 -5.32 11.35 4.08
C LEU A 2 -5.97 10.55 5.22
N HIS A 3 -5.18 10.07 6.19
CA HIS A 3 -5.68 9.29 7.33
C HIS A 3 -4.99 9.76 8.62
N SER A 4 -5.77 9.95 9.69
CA SER A 4 -5.29 10.43 11.00
C SER A 4 -5.30 9.29 12.02
N GLU A 5 -4.18 9.04 12.69
CA GLU A 5 -4.06 8.11 13.83
C GLU A 5 -3.27 8.80 14.95
N ALA A 6 -3.54 8.46 16.22
CA ALA A 6 -2.69 8.88 17.34
C ALA A 6 -1.33 8.17 17.23
N ALA A 7 -0.22 8.92 17.18
CA ALA A 7 1.11 8.38 16.94
C ALA A 7 1.98 8.40 18.21
N SER A 8 2.69 7.31 18.46
CA SER A 8 3.88 7.31 19.33
C SER A 8 5.04 8.01 18.61
N GLU A 9 5.86 8.78 19.33
CA GLU A 9 6.99 9.60 18.83
C GLU A 9 7.90 8.88 17.82
N THR A 10 8.07 7.56 17.93
CA THR A 10 8.96 6.77 17.06
C THR A 10 8.43 6.56 15.64
N ALA A 11 7.11 6.63 15.44
CA ALA A 11 6.50 6.48 14.11
C ALA A 11 6.68 7.73 13.23
N ALA A 12 6.86 8.90 13.86
CA ALA A 12 6.83 10.21 13.22
C ALA A 12 8.12 10.65 12.52
N ARG A 13 9.24 9.90 12.66
CA ARG A 13 10.55 10.34 12.15
C ARG A 13 11.05 9.62 10.89
N LEU A 14 10.33 8.63 10.37
CA LEU A 14 10.94 7.63 9.47
C LEU A 14 10.20 7.39 8.13
N ASP A 15 9.16 8.16 7.78
CA ASP A 15 8.48 8.06 6.46
C ASP A 15 8.33 9.44 5.80
N SER A 16 9.44 10.17 5.67
CA SER A 16 9.47 11.57 5.20
C SER A 16 8.92 11.81 3.79
N ASP A 17 8.58 10.75 3.05
CA ASP A 17 8.07 10.84 1.68
C ASP A 17 6.55 11.08 1.59
N ASN A 18 5.80 11.03 2.70
CA ASN A 18 4.33 11.11 2.63
C ASN A 18 3.61 11.69 3.87
N ASP A 19 4.32 12.44 4.73
CA ASP A 19 3.74 13.03 5.93
C ASP A 19 3.20 14.45 5.68
N ALA A 20 1.98 14.71 6.16
CA ALA A 20 1.40 16.03 6.32
C ALA A 20 1.18 16.28 7.83
N ILE A 21 1.95 17.19 8.42
CA ILE A 21 1.76 17.60 9.81
C ILE A 21 0.60 18.60 9.85
N THR A 22 -0.46 18.30 10.60
CA THR A 22 -1.58 19.23 10.81
C THR A 22 -1.71 19.55 12.29
N VAL A 23 -1.72 20.84 12.63
CA VAL A 23 -2.04 21.32 13.98
C VAL A 23 -3.56 21.34 14.13
N VAL A 24 -4.10 20.62 15.11
CA VAL A 24 -5.53 20.63 15.42
C VAL A 24 -5.84 21.56 16.60
N ARG A 25 -7.13 21.92 16.74
CA ARG A 25 -7.65 22.68 17.89
C ARG A 25 -7.17 21.99 19.18
N PHE A 26 -6.66 22.76 20.14
CA PHE A 26 -5.95 22.37 21.38
C PHE A 26 -4.43 22.28 21.34
N GLY A 27 -3.77 22.59 20.21
CA GLY A 27 -2.30 22.69 20.16
C GLY A 27 -1.58 21.34 20.12
N GLU A 28 -2.33 20.26 19.88
CA GLU A 28 -1.77 18.93 19.64
C GLU A 28 -1.37 18.77 18.17
N TYR A 29 -0.23 18.14 17.95
CA TYR A 29 0.26 17.79 16.60
C TYR A 29 -0.36 16.46 16.18
N VAL A 30 -1.23 16.47 15.18
CA VAL A 30 -1.71 15.25 14.52
C VAL A 30 -0.90 15.05 13.25
N TYR A 31 -0.03 14.04 13.28
CA TYR A 31 0.66 13.58 12.08
C TYR A 31 -0.36 12.88 11.19
N THR A 32 -0.50 13.40 9.98
CA THR A 32 -1.43 12.86 9.00
C THR A 32 -0.63 12.23 7.89
N GLN A 33 -0.81 10.93 7.67
CA GLN A 33 -0.04 10.22 6.65
C GLN A 33 -0.86 10.09 5.38
N ILE A 34 -0.25 10.45 4.24
CA ILE A 34 -0.81 10.12 2.93
C ILE A 34 -0.55 8.63 2.69
N ARG A 35 -1.63 7.84 2.63
CA ARG A 35 -1.56 6.41 2.37
C ARG A 35 -1.78 6.11 0.88
N ARG A 36 -0.96 5.21 0.32
CA ARG A 36 -1.10 4.64 -1.02
C ARG A 36 -1.92 3.35 -0.94
N PHE A 37 -2.74 3.11 -1.95
CA PHE A 37 -3.63 1.96 -2.02
C PHE A 37 -3.65 1.39 -3.44
N VAL A 38 -3.88 0.09 -3.54
CA VAL A 38 -4.28 -0.57 -4.79
C VAL A 38 -5.74 -1.00 -4.66
N VAL A 39 -6.56 -0.59 -5.62
CA VAL A 39 -7.97 -0.97 -5.67
C VAL A 39 -8.07 -2.43 -6.12
N VAL A 40 -8.80 -3.24 -5.36
CA VAL A 40 -8.99 -4.68 -5.63
C VAL A 40 -10.44 -5.02 -5.98
N LYS A 41 -11.41 -4.20 -5.55
CA LYS A 41 -12.83 -4.38 -5.86
C LYS A 41 -13.55 -3.04 -5.94
N VAL A 42 -14.36 -2.86 -6.99
CA VAL A 42 -15.21 -1.68 -7.14
C VAL A 42 -16.61 -2.03 -6.64
N LYS A 43 -17.19 -1.18 -5.79
CA LYS A 43 -18.56 -1.30 -5.26
C LYS A 43 -19.35 -0.02 -5.55
N LYS A 44 -20.61 0.02 -5.14
CA LYS A 44 -21.48 1.20 -5.31
C LYS A 44 -21.10 2.28 -4.31
N GLY A 45 -20.43 3.33 -4.77
CA GLY A 45 -20.06 4.52 -3.97
C GLY A 45 -18.67 4.45 -3.33
N PHE A 46 -18.10 3.26 -3.18
CA PHE A 46 -16.78 3.03 -2.57
C PHE A 46 -16.04 1.87 -3.24
N VAL A 47 -14.77 1.69 -2.89
CA VAL A 47 -13.92 0.59 -3.34
C VAL A 47 -13.34 -0.17 -2.16
N ASP A 48 -13.09 -1.47 -2.31
CA ASP A 48 -12.17 -2.17 -1.40
C ASP A 48 -10.75 -2.04 -1.96
N ALA A 49 -9.81 -1.63 -1.11
CA ALA A 49 -8.43 -1.41 -1.50
C ALA A 49 -7.43 -1.93 -0.48
N CYS A 50 -6.32 -2.49 -0.95
CA CYS A 50 -5.22 -2.96 -0.11
C CYS A 50 -4.17 -1.85 0.05
N PRO A 51 -3.64 -1.63 1.27
CA PRO A 51 -2.65 -0.59 1.51
C PRO A 51 -1.30 -0.99 0.89
N ILE A 52 -0.57 0.02 0.44
CA ILE A 52 0.84 -0.07 0.05
C ILE A 52 1.65 0.69 1.10
N SER A 53 2.68 0.05 1.65
CA SER A 53 3.53 0.62 2.69
C SER A 53 4.99 0.31 2.44
N THR A 54 5.86 1.26 2.76
CA THR A 54 7.33 1.07 2.77
C THR A 54 7.82 0.56 4.13
N TYR A 55 6.96 0.67 5.15
CA TYR A 55 7.30 0.38 6.54
C TYR A 55 8.52 1.16 7.03
N SER A 56 8.56 2.45 6.66
CA SER A 56 9.71 3.33 6.90
C SER A 56 10.97 2.87 6.14
N GLY A 57 10.80 2.54 4.86
CA GLY A 57 11.88 2.01 4.00
C GLY A 57 12.36 0.59 4.34
N ARG A 58 11.72 -0.11 5.30
CA ARG A 58 12.16 -1.44 5.75
C ARG A 58 11.51 -2.61 5.02
N GLY A 59 10.46 -2.37 4.23
CA GLY A 59 9.68 -3.46 3.63
C GLY A 59 9.15 -4.42 4.71
N THR A 60 9.17 -5.72 4.46
CA THR A 60 8.70 -6.72 5.44
C THR A 60 9.72 -6.99 6.56
N ARG A 61 10.89 -6.33 6.58
CA ARG A 61 11.86 -6.40 7.69
C ARG A 61 11.37 -5.68 8.95
N LYS A 62 10.33 -4.84 8.87
CA LYS A 62 9.74 -4.21 10.05
C LYS A 62 9.11 -5.28 10.94
N GLN A 63 9.50 -5.29 12.22
CA GLN A 63 8.97 -6.20 13.22
C GLN A 63 7.43 -6.21 13.22
N GLY A 64 6.85 -7.40 13.24
CA GLY A 64 5.39 -7.61 13.19
C GLY A 64 4.80 -7.65 11.78
N CYS A 65 5.58 -7.45 10.72
CA CYS A 65 5.13 -7.77 9.37
C CYS A 65 5.20 -9.28 9.12
N ASN A 66 4.17 -9.82 8.48
CA ASN A 66 4.17 -11.18 7.96
C ASN A 66 4.49 -11.15 6.45
N PRO A 67 5.69 -11.57 6.00
CA PRO A 67 6.08 -11.51 4.60
C PRO A 67 5.13 -12.25 3.64
N ALA A 68 4.51 -13.35 4.09
CA ALA A 68 3.58 -14.13 3.27
C ALA A 68 2.29 -13.37 2.91
N GLU A 69 1.94 -12.33 3.66
CA GLU A 69 0.77 -11.48 3.40
C GLU A 69 1.04 -10.39 2.35
N HIS A 70 2.29 -10.26 1.89
CA HIS A 70 2.75 -9.14 1.08
C HIS A 70 3.20 -9.55 -0.32
N ALA A 71 3.16 -8.60 -1.25
CA ALA A 71 3.89 -8.66 -2.51
C ALA A 71 4.66 -7.37 -2.74
N ILE A 72 5.74 -7.44 -3.55
CA ILE A 72 6.48 -6.26 -4.00
C ILE A 72 5.61 -5.47 -4.97
N VAL A 73 5.58 -4.15 -4.83
CA VAL A 73 4.99 -3.23 -5.80
C VAL A 73 6.09 -2.39 -6.42
N TYR A 74 6.09 -2.28 -7.76
CA TYR A 74 7.13 -1.56 -8.49
C TYR A 74 6.56 -0.85 -9.71
N CYS A 75 7.31 0.12 -10.26
CA CYS A 75 6.93 0.83 -11.48
C CYS A 75 7.39 0.08 -12.73
N TYR A 76 6.61 0.17 -13.81
CA TYR A 76 7.06 -0.25 -15.13
C TYR A 76 8.38 0.45 -15.50
N GLY A 77 9.35 -0.34 -15.98
CA GLY A 77 10.70 0.13 -16.29
C GLY A 77 11.70 0.04 -15.14
N SER A 78 11.27 -0.30 -13.91
CA SER A 78 12.17 -0.67 -12.81
C SER A 78 12.19 -2.19 -12.59
N SER A 79 13.23 -2.70 -11.93
CA SER A 79 13.32 -4.11 -11.55
C SER A 79 12.75 -4.33 -10.15
N PRO A 80 11.80 -5.26 -9.95
CA PRO A 80 11.35 -5.62 -8.61
C PRO A 80 12.41 -6.46 -7.90
N GLY A 81 12.62 -6.21 -6.60
CA GLY A 81 13.58 -6.93 -5.80
C GLY A 81 13.24 -6.91 -4.31
N LEU A 82 13.69 -7.94 -3.60
CA LEU A 82 13.76 -7.94 -2.15
C LEU A 82 14.87 -6.99 -1.70
N LEU A 83 14.67 -6.33 -0.57
CA LEU A 83 15.76 -5.60 0.07
C LEU A 83 16.79 -6.58 0.63
N ASP A 84 18.00 -6.09 0.90
CA ASP A 84 19.01 -6.88 1.61
C ASP A 84 18.45 -7.39 2.94
N ASN A 85 18.56 -8.71 3.13
CA ASN A 85 18.03 -9.45 4.28
C ASN A 85 16.50 -9.42 4.44
N GLU A 86 15.75 -9.15 3.37
CA GLU A 86 14.30 -9.34 3.32
C GLU A 86 13.99 -10.72 2.71
N TYR A 87 13.16 -11.51 3.40
CA TYR A 87 12.86 -12.89 3.00
C TYR A 87 11.38 -13.23 3.24
N GLY A 88 10.95 -14.39 2.73
CA GLY A 88 9.65 -14.99 3.04
C GLY A 88 8.45 -14.42 2.26
N ILE A 89 8.68 -13.45 1.36
CA ILE A 89 7.66 -13.03 0.41
C ILE A 89 7.51 -14.12 -0.65
N THR A 90 6.33 -14.74 -0.70
CA THR A 90 6.02 -15.85 -1.63
C THR A 90 5.18 -15.41 -2.83
N LYS A 91 4.59 -14.21 -2.76
CA LYS A 91 3.78 -13.64 -3.83
C LYS A 91 4.68 -12.96 -4.86
N GLU A 92 4.35 -13.14 -6.13
CA GLU A 92 5.06 -12.48 -7.22
C GLU A 92 4.82 -10.96 -7.20
N PRO A 93 5.77 -10.15 -7.70
CA PRO A 93 5.61 -8.70 -7.77
C PRO A 93 4.42 -8.24 -8.61
N ILE A 94 3.85 -7.09 -8.25
CA ILE A 94 2.78 -6.41 -8.98
C ILE A 94 3.36 -5.15 -9.63
N CYS A 95 3.35 -5.09 -10.97
CA CYS A 95 3.83 -3.95 -11.74
C CYS A 95 2.75 -2.87 -11.90
N ILE A 96 3.14 -1.61 -11.72
CA ILE A 96 2.30 -0.43 -11.94
C ILE A 96 2.82 0.35 -13.13
N TYR A 97 1.95 0.56 -14.12
CA TYR A 97 2.16 1.58 -15.14
C TYR A 97 1.86 2.96 -14.54
N PRO A 98 2.86 3.85 -14.41
CA PRO A 98 2.67 5.13 -13.72
C PRO A 98 1.73 6.05 -14.49
N ALA A 99 0.94 6.85 -13.76
CA ALA A 99 0.03 7.83 -14.37
C ALA A 99 0.78 8.96 -15.10
N ASP A 100 1.97 9.32 -14.61
CA ASP A 100 2.86 10.32 -15.21
C ASP A 100 4.34 10.06 -14.83
N SER A 101 5.25 10.79 -15.47
CA SER A 101 6.70 10.64 -15.30
C SER A 101 7.25 11.14 -13.96
N SER A 102 6.44 11.81 -13.13
CA SER A 102 6.82 12.24 -11.77
C SER A 102 6.57 11.15 -10.73
N ILE A 103 5.75 10.15 -11.04
CA ILE A 103 5.44 9.07 -10.11
C ILE A 103 6.70 8.24 -9.81
N ARG A 104 6.96 8.06 -8.52
CA ARG A 104 8.01 7.19 -7.99
C ARG A 104 7.40 6.22 -6.99
N ILE A 105 7.81 4.96 -7.07
CA ILE A 105 7.50 3.92 -6.09
C ILE A 105 8.80 3.51 -5.44
N HIS A 106 8.89 3.67 -4.12
CA HIS A 106 10.06 3.30 -3.35
C HIS A 106 10.29 1.78 -3.42
N GLU A 107 11.53 1.31 -3.50
CA GLU A 107 11.88 -0.11 -3.63
C GLU A 107 11.32 -0.99 -2.50
N ALA A 108 11.22 -0.45 -1.29
CA ALA A 108 10.59 -1.07 -0.11
C ALA A 108 9.05 -1.15 -0.15
N SER A 109 8.38 -0.68 -1.21
CA SER A 109 6.92 -0.66 -1.28
C SER A 109 6.33 -2.07 -1.34
N ARG A 110 5.49 -2.41 -0.36
CA ARG A 110 4.80 -3.70 -0.26
C ARG A 110 3.29 -3.48 -0.21
N VAL A 111 2.55 -4.17 -1.07
CA VAL A 111 1.09 -4.29 -0.91
C VAL A 111 0.81 -5.35 0.15
N ARG A 112 -0.11 -5.09 1.08
CA ARG A 112 -0.56 -6.06 2.09
C ARG A 112 -1.97 -6.55 1.76
N PHE A 113 -2.12 -7.83 1.48
CA PHE A 113 -3.42 -8.40 1.08
C PHE A 113 -4.31 -8.80 2.26
N SER A 114 -3.72 -9.13 3.41
CA SER A 114 -4.45 -9.49 4.64
C SER A 114 -5.25 -8.37 5.29
N LYS A 115 -5.18 -7.15 4.73
CA LYS A 115 -5.94 -6.00 5.22
C LYS A 115 -6.45 -5.19 4.05
N SER A 116 -7.77 -5.15 3.88
CA SER A 116 -8.44 -4.26 2.93
C SER A 116 -9.15 -3.13 3.67
N TYR A 117 -9.35 -2.01 2.98
CA TYR A 117 -10.09 -0.86 3.48
C TYR A 117 -11.19 -0.49 2.49
N PRO A 118 -12.42 -0.25 2.95
CA PRO A 118 -13.41 0.46 2.15
C PRO A 118 -13.00 1.93 2.04
N ILE A 119 -12.94 2.46 0.82
CA ILE A 119 -12.59 3.86 0.53
C ILE A 119 -13.68 4.48 -0.33
N GLU A 120 -14.30 5.54 0.18
CA GLU A 120 -15.32 6.31 -0.54
C GLU A 120 -14.74 6.97 -1.81
N MET A 121 -15.49 6.94 -2.91
CA MET A 121 -15.03 7.48 -4.20
C MET A 121 -14.96 9.01 -4.24
N ASN A 122 -15.54 9.70 -3.25
CA ASN A 122 -15.53 11.16 -3.16
C ASN A 122 -14.29 11.73 -2.45
N VAL A 123 -13.41 10.88 -1.92
CA VAL A 123 -12.17 11.30 -1.27
C VAL A 123 -11.17 11.81 -2.29
N LYS A 124 -10.50 12.92 -1.99
CA LYS A 124 -9.42 13.46 -2.83
C LYS A 124 -8.20 12.57 -2.76
N VAL A 125 -7.73 12.11 -3.93
CA VAL A 125 -6.57 11.24 -4.07
C VAL A 125 -5.67 11.74 -5.20
N LYS A 126 -4.39 11.38 -5.13
CA LYS A 126 -3.46 11.49 -6.26
C LYS A 126 -3.49 10.17 -7.02
N ASP A 127 -3.66 10.23 -8.34
CA ASP A 127 -3.49 9.05 -9.19
C ASP A 127 -2.01 8.67 -9.26
N ILE A 128 -1.71 7.41 -8.97
CA ILE A 128 -0.35 6.85 -9.04
C ILE A 128 -0.17 6.08 -10.35
N GLY A 129 -1.24 5.54 -10.93
CA GLY A 129 -1.16 4.68 -12.09
C GLY A 129 -2.07 3.46 -12.01
N LYS A 130 -1.84 2.53 -12.93
CA LYS A 130 -2.66 1.33 -13.10
C LYS A 130 -1.80 0.08 -12.99
N VAL A 131 -2.33 -0.96 -12.35
CA VAL A 131 -1.68 -2.28 -12.37
C VAL A 131 -1.63 -2.78 -13.82
N MET A 132 -0.48 -3.33 -14.23
CA MET A 132 -0.29 -3.89 -15.57
C MET A 132 -1.28 -5.03 -15.80
N ALA A 133 -1.85 -5.12 -17.01
CA ALA A 133 -2.86 -6.12 -17.34
C ALA A 133 -2.43 -7.56 -17.02
N GLN A 134 -1.16 -7.89 -17.24
CA GLN A 134 -0.58 -9.20 -16.94
C GLN A 134 -0.54 -9.56 -15.43
N ASP A 135 -0.52 -8.56 -14.56
CA ASP A 135 -0.46 -8.76 -13.10
C ASP A 135 -1.83 -8.61 -12.43
N MET A 136 -2.88 -8.26 -13.18
CA MET A 136 -4.25 -8.15 -12.65
C MET A 136 -4.77 -9.49 -12.11
N SER A 137 -4.45 -10.60 -12.77
CA SER A 137 -4.82 -11.95 -12.31
C SER A 137 -4.14 -12.31 -10.98
N LYS A 138 -2.87 -11.93 -10.82
CA LYS A 138 -2.10 -12.11 -9.58
C LYS A 138 -2.71 -11.28 -8.45
N LEU A 139 -3.00 -10.00 -8.71
CA LEU A 139 -3.62 -9.10 -7.75
C LEU A 139 -4.96 -9.66 -7.23
N ALA A 140 -5.83 -10.08 -8.15
CA ALA A 140 -7.13 -10.68 -7.81
C ALA A 140 -6.97 -11.98 -7.02
N LYS A 141 -6.06 -12.87 -7.45
CA LYS A 141 -5.73 -14.12 -6.76
C LYS A 141 -5.29 -13.87 -5.32
N TYR A 142 -4.30 -12.99 -5.12
CA TYR A 142 -3.74 -12.72 -3.79
C TYR A 142 -4.75 -12.07 -2.85
N TYR A 143 -5.63 -11.22 -3.38
CA TYR A 143 -6.73 -10.66 -2.60
C TYR A 143 -7.73 -11.74 -2.18
N LYS A 144 -8.17 -12.60 -3.12
CA LYS A 144 -9.12 -13.69 -2.84
C LYS A 144 -8.58 -14.68 -1.81
N GLU A 145 -7.31 -15.07 -1.94
CA GLU A 145 -6.63 -15.95 -0.97
C GLU A 145 -6.61 -15.36 0.45
N ALA A 146 -6.54 -14.03 0.58
CA ALA A 146 -6.52 -13.35 1.86
C ALA A 146 -7.91 -13.07 2.44
N ASP A 147 -8.92 -12.84 1.59
CA ASP A 147 -10.31 -12.54 1.99
C ASP A 147 -11.04 -13.78 2.52
N GLY A 148 -10.53 -14.99 2.27
CA GLY A 148 -11.09 -16.24 2.80
C GLY A 148 -12.37 -16.72 2.11
N SER A 149 -12.81 -16.06 1.03
CA SER A 149 -13.94 -16.51 0.23
C SER A 149 -13.55 -17.70 -0.65
N VAL A 150 -13.78 -18.91 -0.12
CA VAL A 150 -13.90 -20.12 -0.94
C VAL A 150 -15.23 -19.97 -1.68
N ASP A 151 -15.18 -19.79 -3.00
CA ASP A 151 -16.41 -19.84 -3.80
C ASP A 151 -16.99 -21.24 -3.61
N SER A 152 -18.21 -21.30 -3.06
CA SER A 152 -18.98 -22.54 -3.05
C SER A 152 -19.53 -22.70 -4.47
N ASP A 153 -19.13 -23.79 -5.14
CA ASP A 153 -19.64 -24.21 -6.46
C ASP A 153 -21.17 -24.40 -6.46
#